data_AF-A0A0F8UGI2-F1
#
_entry.id   AF-A0A0F8UGI2-F1
#
_cell.length_a   1.000
_cell.length_b   1.000
_cell.length_c   1.000
_cell.angle_alpha   90.00
_cell.angle_beta   90.00
_cell.angle_gamma   90.00
#
_symmetry.space_group_name_H-M   'P 1'
#
loop_
_entity.id
_entity.type
_entity.pdbx_description
1 polymer ?
#
loop_
_entity_poly.entity_id
_entity_poly.type
_entity_poly.pdbx_seq_one_letter_code
_entity_poly.pdbx_strand_id
1 'polypeptide(L)'
;MDQMLICAPVVAQTDHFLYRVRHLPSLHFSPPSRLKSSMINASAHFKVREDFENVQAARPAWNHDAEPTYFKPPKPDWKEGDGGNDGGESLKKNHIEIDPYEEGRPISSNYKLLISGIAPRPIALISTRSKDGKTANLAPFSYAQVVNHDPPLFVVGFSGSLEKAKDSLKNLVETGECVVNIISEHFVEAANATAINAPYGVSEWEISGLHQAPSSVVQAARVKESILSIEGKLVETKEFESRATPGKKTGCLAIIEGVRFWAREDAINEEKSVIDLKVLKPISRLGGIAYGRTTDVIELPRPNF
;
A
#
# COMPACT_ATOMS: atom_id res chain seq x y z
N MET A 1 50.39 -26.26 -35.11
CA MET A 1 49.10 -26.54 -34.45
C MET A 1 48.20 -25.33 -34.67
N ASP A 2 47.98 -24.92 -35.91
CA ASP A 2 47.04 -25.51 -36.90
C ASP A 2 45.59 -25.32 -36.44
N GLN A 3 44.66 -24.76 -37.20
CA GLN A 3 44.66 -24.25 -38.56
C GLN A 3 43.43 -23.32 -38.71
N MET A 4 43.52 -22.45 -39.72
CA MET A 4 42.53 -21.48 -40.18
C MET A 4 41.53 -22.12 -41.16
N LEU A 5 40.36 -21.49 -41.37
CA LEU A 5 39.47 -21.41 -42.57
C LEU A 5 37.96 -21.60 -42.23
N ILE A 6 37.08 -20.59 -42.40
CA ILE A 6 36.39 -20.06 -43.61
C ILE A 6 35.18 -20.91 -44.08
N CYS A 7 34.01 -20.25 -44.19
CA CYS A 7 32.92 -20.32 -45.20
C CYS A 7 31.46 -20.48 -44.69
N ALA A 8 30.59 -19.60 -45.16
CA ALA A 8 29.12 -19.74 -45.27
C ALA A 8 28.77 -20.20 -46.71
N PRO A 9 27.50 -20.24 -47.19
CA PRO A 9 26.18 -20.69 -46.69
C PRO A 9 25.60 -21.81 -47.61
N VAL A 10 24.28 -22.12 -47.58
CA VAL A 10 23.36 -22.65 -48.67
C VAL A 10 22.30 -23.64 -48.12
N VAL A 11 21.01 -23.27 -48.03
CA VAL A 11 19.80 -23.57 -48.87
C VAL A 11 19.03 -24.90 -48.57
N ALA A 12 17.73 -24.71 -48.28
CA ALA A 12 16.50 -25.48 -48.52
C ALA A 12 16.45 -27.02 -48.47
N GLN A 13 15.42 -27.56 -47.82
CA GLN A 13 14.32 -28.25 -48.52
C GLN A 13 13.13 -28.55 -47.59
N THR A 14 11.95 -28.24 -48.11
CA THR A 14 10.62 -28.64 -47.64
C THR A 14 10.33 -30.08 -48.05
N ASP A 15 9.71 -30.87 -47.18
CA ASP A 15 9.01 -32.07 -47.60
C ASP A 15 7.64 -32.22 -46.95
N HIS A 16 6.65 -32.34 -47.82
CA HIS A 16 5.24 -32.61 -47.56
C HIS A 16 5.05 -34.08 -47.15
N PHE A 17 4.32 -34.32 -46.06
CA PHE A 17 3.69 -35.62 -45.82
C PHE A 17 2.18 -35.46 -45.62
N LEU A 18 1.45 -35.94 -46.63
CA LEU A 18 0.00 -36.13 -46.66
C LEU A 18 -0.39 -37.27 -45.71
N TYR A 19 -1.33 -37.02 -44.79
CA TYR A 19 -2.08 -38.09 -44.13
C TYR A 19 -3.59 -37.91 -44.28
N ARG A 20 -4.21 -39.00 -44.75
CA ARG A 20 -5.63 -39.24 -45.05
C ARG A 20 -6.55 -38.90 -43.87
N VAL A 21 -7.59 -38.12 -44.17
CA VAL A 21 -8.76 -37.87 -43.29
C VAL A 21 -9.67 -39.10 -43.28
N ARG A 22 -9.97 -39.63 -42.09
CA ARG A 22 -11.14 -40.52 -41.85
C ARG A 22 -12.19 -39.70 -41.08
N HIS A 23 -13.39 -39.63 -41.62
CA HIS A 23 -14.56 -38.99 -41.03
C HIS A 23 -15.00 -39.71 -39.73
N LEU A 24 -15.24 -38.92 -38.68
CA LEU A 24 -16.02 -39.29 -37.49
C LEU A 24 -17.17 -38.27 -37.31
N PRO A 25 -18.34 -38.67 -36.77
CA PRO A 25 -19.55 -37.85 -36.80
C PRO A 25 -19.48 -36.66 -35.84
N SER A 26 -20.13 -35.57 -36.25
CA SER A 26 -20.27 -34.33 -35.51
C SER A 26 -21.14 -34.48 -34.26
N LEU A 27 -20.50 -34.44 -33.08
CA LEU A 27 -21.19 -34.20 -31.81
C LEU A 27 -21.47 -32.69 -31.69
N HIS A 28 -22.74 -32.33 -31.77
CA HIS A 28 -23.23 -30.98 -31.45
C HIS A 28 -22.99 -30.69 -29.96
N PHE A 29 -21.94 -29.92 -29.66
CA PHE A 29 -21.78 -29.26 -28.37
C PHE A 29 -22.56 -27.94 -28.40
N SER A 30 -23.65 -27.87 -27.65
CA SER A 30 -24.26 -26.57 -27.31
C SER A 30 -23.33 -25.84 -26.33
N PRO A 31 -23.01 -24.55 -26.54
CA PRO A 31 -22.18 -23.81 -25.61
C PRO A 31 -22.92 -23.64 -24.27
N PRO A 32 -22.24 -23.74 -23.11
CA PRO A 32 -22.88 -23.49 -21.83
C PRO A 32 -23.35 -22.04 -21.78
N SER A 33 -24.61 -21.86 -21.38
CA SER A 33 -25.23 -20.57 -21.15
C SER A 33 -24.35 -19.71 -20.25
N ARG A 34 -23.94 -18.53 -20.72
CA ARG A 34 -23.26 -17.52 -19.92
C ARG A 34 -24.13 -17.18 -18.71
N LEU A 35 -23.77 -17.70 -17.54
CA LEU A 35 -24.18 -17.11 -16.28
C LEU A 35 -23.73 -15.65 -16.33
N LYS A 36 -24.69 -14.73 -16.33
CA LYS A 36 -24.44 -13.32 -16.08
C LYS A 36 -23.95 -13.21 -14.63
N SER A 37 -22.64 -13.39 -14.45
CA SER A 37 -21.95 -12.89 -13.27
C SER A 37 -22.27 -11.40 -13.20
N SER A 38 -22.97 -10.98 -12.16
CA SER A 38 -23.01 -9.58 -11.77
C SER A 38 -21.60 -9.22 -11.31
N MET A 39 -20.69 -9.00 -12.26
CA MET A 39 -19.37 -8.49 -11.98
C MET A 39 -19.59 -7.14 -11.31
N ILE A 40 -19.33 -7.07 -10.00
CA ILE A 40 -19.19 -5.80 -9.31
C ILE A 40 -18.15 -5.03 -10.13
N ASN A 41 -18.53 -3.86 -10.65
CA ASN A 41 -17.59 -3.02 -11.39
C ASN A 41 -16.64 -2.32 -10.40
N ALA A 42 -15.82 -3.12 -9.71
CA ALA A 42 -14.85 -2.66 -8.72
C ALA A 42 -13.90 -1.64 -9.34
N SER A 43 -13.65 -1.73 -10.65
CA SER A 43 -12.80 -0.79 -11.40
C SER A 43 -13.23 0.67 -11.28
N ALA A 44 -14.53 0.93 -11.07
CA ALA A 44 -15.10 2.27 -10.98
C ALA A 44 -14.73 3.00 -9.67
N HIS A 45 -14.13 2.32 -8.69
CA HIS A 45 -13.63 2.90 -7.44
C HIS A 45 -12.12 3.18 -7.47
N PHE A 46 -11.40 2.71 -8.49
CA PHE A 46 -9.94 2.83 -8.59
C PHE A 46 -9.44 4.02 -9.39
N LYS A 47 -10.30 4.63 -10.21
CA LYS A 47 -9.98 5.84 -10.97
C LYS A 47 -10.85 6.97 -10.46
N VAL A 48 -10.27 8.17 -10.36
CA VAL A 48 -11.07 9.40 -10.31
C VAL A 48 -11.88 9.42 -11.59
N ARG A 49 -13.21 9.48 -11.45
CA ARG A 49 -14.12 9.56 -12.58
C ARG A 49 -14.17 11.02 -13.05
N GLU A 50 -14.43 11.25 -14.33
CA GLU A 50 -14.60 12.61 -14.87
C GLU A 50 -15.72 13.38 -14.17
N ASP A 51 -16.72 12.67 -13.62
CA ASP A 51 -17.84 13.21 -12.86
C ASP A 51 -17.63 13.19 -11.33
N PHE A 52 -16.39 13.11 -10.83
CA PHE A 52 -16.13 12.95 -9.40
C PHE A 52 -16.76 14.03 -8.53
N GLU A 53 -16.89 15.27 -9.02
CA GLU A 53 -17.61 16.35 -8.34
C GLU A 53 -19.09 15.99 -8.07
N ASN A 54 -19.78 15.41 -9.05
CA ASN A 54 -21.16 14.94 -8.87
C ASN A 54 -21.22 13.76 -7.90
N VAL A 55 -20.25 12.84 -8.00
CA VAL A 55 -20.13 11.71 -7.06
C VAL A 55 -19.93 12.22 -5.62
N GLN A 56 -19.13 13.27 -5.43
CA GLN A 56 -18.87 13.87 -4.13
C GLN A 56 -20.10 14.62 -3.62
N ALA A 57 -20.77 15.42 -4.46
CA ALA A 57 -21.97 16.16 -4.09
C ALA A 57 -23.15 15.26 -3.70
N ALA A 58 -23.21 14.03 -4.23
CA ALA A 58 -24.25 13.06 -3.90
C ALA A 58 -24.00 12.31 -2.57
N ARG A 59 -22.82 12.45 -1.96
CA ARG A 59 -22.50 11.79 -0.68
C ARG A 59 -23.04 12.59 0.50
N PRO A 60 -23.33 11.93 1.64
CA PRO A 60 -23.60 12.64 2.88
C PRO A 60 -22.44 13.57 3.25
N ALA A 61 -22.78 14.69 3.92
CA ALA A 61 -21.79 15.59 4.49
C ALA A 61 -20.88 14.87 5.50
N TRP A 62 -19.68 15.41 5.71
CA TRP A 62 -18.75 14.87 6.70
C TRP A 62 -19.34 14.93 8.11
N ASN A 63 -19.35 13.80 8.81
CA ASN A 63 -19.78 13.73 10.20
C ASN A 63 -18.60 14.09 11.13
N HIS A 64 -18.55 15.35 11.59
CA HIS A 64 -17.51 15.84 12.50
C HIS A 64 -17.60 15.23 13.91
N ASP A 65 -18.79 14.77 14.32
CA ASP A 65 -19.08 14.28 15.67
C ASP A 65 -18.87 12.77 15.81
N ALA A 66 -18.51 12.07 14.73
CA ALA A 66 -18.23 10.64 14.82
C ALA A 66 -16.96 10.39 15.66
N GLU A 67 -17.15 9.55 16.69
CA GLU A 67 -16.11 9.04 17.56
C GLU A 67 -16.01 7.50 17.46
N PRO A 68 -14.86 6.91 17.83
CA PRO A 68 -14.77 5.48 18.08
C PRO A 68 -15.86 4.99 19.04
N THR A 69 -16.72 4.09 18.56
CA THR A 69 -17.75 3.40 19.31
C THR A 69 -17.36 1.94 19.48
N TYR A 70 -17.42 1.45 20.72
CA TYR A 70 -17.03 0.09 21.08
C TYR A 70 -18.26 -0.82 21.10
N PHE A 71 -18.27 -1.81 20.21
CA PHE A 71 -19.33 -2.79 20.07
C PHE A 71 -18.93 -4.13 20.70
N LYS A 72 -19.95 -4.92 21.07
CA LYS A 72 -19.73 -6.34 21.34
C LYS A 72 -19.21 -7.03 20.08
N PRO A 73 -18.40 -8.10 20.20
CA PRO A 73 -18.03 -8.92 19.06
C PRO A 73 -19.29 -9.42 18.31
N PRO A 74 -19.21 -9.68 17.00
CA PRO A 74 -20.38 -10.13 16.24
C PRO A 74 -21.03 -11.43 16.77
N LYS A 75 -20.25 -12.29 17.44
CA LYS A 75 -20.73 -13.48 18.16
C LYS A 75 -20.11 -13.51 19.57
N PRO A 76 -20.74 -12.88 20.57
CA PRO A 76 -20.17 -12.78 21.94
C PRO A 76 -20.02 -14.11 22.66
N ASP A 77 -20.76 -15.13 22.24
CA ASP A 77 -20.77 -16.48 22.79
C ASP A 77 -19.93 -17.48 21.95
N TRP A 78 -19.10 -16.98 21.03
CA TRP A 78 -18.18 -17.80 20.23
C TRP A 78 -17.20 -18.56 21.13
N LYS A 79 -16.90 -19.81 20.79
CA LYS A 79 -15.97 -20.69 21.52
C LYS A 79 -14.89 -21.25 20.61
N GLU A 80 -13.75 -21.68 21.18
CA GLU A 80 -12.68 -22.31 20.41
C GLU A 80 -13.22 -23.47 19.57
N GLY A 81 -13.01 -23.40 18.25
CA GLY A 81 -13.47 -24.41 17.29
C GLY A 81 -14.78 -24.08 16.58
N ASP A 82 -15.51 -23.02 16.96
CA ASP A 82 -16.80 -22.65 16.33
C ASP A 82 -16.68 -22.24 14.85
N GLY A 83 -15.47 -21.89 14.37
CA GLY A 83 -15.25 -21.45 13.00
C GLY A 83 -15.85 -20.06 12.70
N GLY A 84 -16.31 -19.86 11.46
CA GLY A 84 -16.92 -18.60 11.02
C GLY A 84 -18.25 -18.30 11.70
N ASN A 85 -18.59 -17.02 11.84
CA ASN A 85 -19.81 -16.53 12.50
C ASN A 85 -20.92 -16.12 11.52
N ASP A 86 -20.82 -16.53 10.25
CA ASP A 86 -21.74 -16.21 9.17
C ASP A 86 -22.68 -17.37 8.80
N GLY A 87 -22.79 -18.38 9.67
CA GLY A 87 -23.62 -19.56 9.42
C GLY A 87 -23.12 -20.43 8.25
N GLY A 88 -21.85 -20.28 7.84
CA GLY A 88 -21.27 -21.02 6.72
C GLY A 88 -21.63 -20.45 5.35
N GLU A 89 -22.18 -19.23 5.25
CA GLU A 89 -22.46 -18.58 3.96
C GLU A 89 -21.20 -18.42 3.11
N SER A 90 -20.08 -18.03 3.72
CA SER A 90 -18.76 -17.95 3.07
C SER A 90 -18.31 -19.28 2.48
N LEU A 91 -18.62 -20.40 3.14
CA LEU A 91 -18.24 -21.75 2.68
C LEU A 91 -19.02 -22.20 1.43
N LYS A 92 -20.12 -21.54 1.10
CA LYS A 92 -20.88 -21.80 -0.13
C LYS A 92 -20.19 -21.22 -1.37
N LYS A 93 -19.12 -20.43 -1.21
CA LYS A 93 -18.36 -19.82 -2.29
C LYS A 93 -17.00 -20.48 -2.41
N ASN A 94 -16.61 -20.81 -3.63
CA ASN A 94 -15.29 -21.35 -3.91
C ASN A 94 -14.29 -20.20 -4.14
N HIS A 95 -13.04 -20.41 -3.72
CA HIS A 95 -11.94 -19.55 -4.12
C HIS A 95 -11.69 -19.66 -5.64
N ILE A 96 -11.20 -18.57 -6.21
CA ILE A 96 -10.68 -18.55 -7.58
C ILE A 96 -9.17 -18.41 -7.46
N GLU A 97 -8.45 -19.36 -8.05
CA GLU A 97 -7.00 -19.29 -8.17
C GLU A 97 -6.62 -18.15 -9.14
N ILE A 98 -5.64 -17.35 -8.75
CA ILE A 98 -5.11 -16.26 -9.56
C ILE A 98 -3.59 -16.37 -9.53
N ASP A 99 -3.00 -16.77 -10.66
CA ASP A 99 -1.55 -16.69 -10.83
C ASP A 99 -1.16 -15.24 -11.18
N PRO A 100 -0.34 -14.56 -10.34
CA PRO A 100 0.10 -13.19 -10.60
C PRO A 100 0.94 -13.04 -11.88
N TYR A 101 1.41 -14.16 -12.47
CA TYR A 101 2.25 -14.21 -13.66
C TYR A 101 1.59 -14.95 -14.84
N GLU A 102 0.29 -15.26 -14.77
CA GLU A 102 -0.43 -15.89 -15.89
C GLU A 102 -0.28 -15.09 -17.19
N GLU A 103 -0.20 -15.78 -18.31
CA GLU A 103 0.00 -15.15 -19.62
C GLU A 103 -1.13 -14.15 -19.93
N GLY A 104 -0.74 -12.93 -20.35
CA GLY A 104 -1.68 -11.86 -20.69
C GLY A 104 -2.20 -11.05 -19.50
N ARG A 105 -1.85 -11.38 -18.24
CA ARG A 105 -2.23 -10.59 -17.07
C ARG A 105 -1.37 -9.32 -16.92
N PRO A 106 -1.97 -8.12 -16.89
CA PRO A 106 -1.23 -6.89 -16.63
C PRO A 106 -0.74 -6.82 -15.17
N ILE A 107 0.49 -6.35 -14.94
CA ILE A 107 1.03 -6.08 -13.58
C ILE A 107 0.12 -5.14 -12.78
N SER A 108 -0.54 -4.20 -13.46
CA SER A 108 -1.49 -3.27 -12.83
C SER A 108 -2.71 -3.96 -12.22
N SER A 109 -3.06 -5.17 -12.66
CA SER A 109 -4.10 -5.99 -12.05
C SER A 109 -3.66 -6.54 -10.69
N ASN A 110 -2.38 -6.92 -10.54
CA ASN A 110 -1.82 -7.32 -9.24
C ASN A 110 -1.83 -6.15 -8.27
N TYR A 111 -1.41 -4.96 -8.72
CA TYR A 111 -1.49 -3.75 -7.92
C TYR A 111 -2.92 -3.49 -7.40
N LYS A 112 -3.91 -3.47 -8.31
CA LYS A 112 -5.31 -3.23 -7.94
C LYS A 112 -5.81 -4.26 -6.94
N LEU A 113 -5.59 -5.54 -7.21
CA LEU A 113 -6.02 -6.64 -6.35
C LEU A 113 -5.44 -6.50 -4.94
N LEU A 114 -4.12 -6.28 -4.84
CA LEU A 114 -3.43 -6.16 -3.55
C LEU A 114 -3.92 -4.95 -2.75
N ILE A 115 -4.05 -3.76 -3.36
CA ILE A 115 -4.48 -2.58 -2.61
C ILE A 115 -5.98 -2.54 -2.29
N SER A 116 -6.83 -3.30 -2.98
CA SER A 116 -8.23 -3.48 -2.53
C SER A 116 -8.38 -4.59 -1.51
N GLY A 117 -7.61 -5.67 -1.64
CA GLY A 117 -7.74 -6.83 -0.77
C GLY A 117 -7.04 -6.67 0.58
N ILE A 118 -5.95 -5.89 0.61
CA ILE A 118 -5.21 -5.56 1.83
C ILE A 118 -5.63 -4.16 2.25
N ALA A 119 -6.70 -4.08 3.03
CA ALA A 119 -7.25 -2.83 3.58
C ALA A 119 -7.93 -3.12 4.94
N PRO A 120 -7.91 -2.17 5.90
CA PRO A 120 -7.23 -0.86 5.85
C PRO A 120 -5.71 -0.98 5.92
N ARG A 121 -4.99 -0.08 5.25
CA ARG A 121 -3.53 0.05 5.38
C ARG A 121 -3.18 1.30 6.19
N PRO A 122 -2.24 1.22 7.14
CA PRO A 122 -1.72 2.42 7.78
C PRO A 122 -0.95 3.27 6.75
N ILE A 123 -0.82 4.56 7.03
CA ILE A 123 -0.10 5.49 6.16
C ILE A 123 1.04 6.12 6.97
N ALA A 124 2.26 5.96 6.48
CA ALA A 124 3.41 6.71 6.96
C ALA A 124 3.50 8.02 6.16
N LEU A 125 3.23 9.16 6.80
CA LEU A 125 3.56 10.47 6.24
C LEU A 125 5.01 10.79 6.60
N ILE A 126 5.91 10.60 5.65
CA ILE A 126 7.35 10.63 5.88
C ILE A 126 7.88 12.01 5.53
N SER A 127 8.50 12.66 6.50
CA SER A 127 9.34 13.81 6.25
C SER A 127 10.80 13.41 6.16
N THR A 128 11.52 14.07 5.26
CA THR A 128 12.96 13.92 5.09
C THR A 128 13.59 15.27 4.80
N ARG A 129 14.91 15.36 4.92
CA ARG A 129 15.69 16.55 4.58
C ARG A 129 16.86 16.15 3.70
N SER A 130 17.20 16.97 2.71
CA SER A 130 18.36 16.73 1.86
C SER A 130 19.65 16.77 2.67
N LYS A 131 20.67 16.07 2.18
CA LYS A 131 21.99 16.03 2.82
C LYS A 131 22.66 17.40 2.95
N ASP A 132 22.41 18.31 2.01
CA ASP A 132 22.89 19.70 2.07
C ASP A 132 21.99 20.61 2.92
N GLY A 133 20.90 20.07 3.47
CA GLY A 133 19.98 20.77 4.37
C GLY A 133 19.08 21.80 3.69
N LYS A 134 19.14 21.95 2.36
CA LYS A 134 18.44 23.00 1.62
C LYS A 134 16.98 22.69 1.31
N THR A 135 16.64 21.42 1.14
CA THR A 135 15.27 20.99 0.84
C THR A 135 14.75 20.07 1.92
N ALA A 136 13.47 20.22 2.25
CA ALA A 136 12.72 19.28 3.06
C ALA A 136 11.61 18.70 2.19
N ASN A 137 11.33 17.41 2.32
CA ASN A 137 10.27 16.77 1.57
C ASN A 137 9.29 16.11 2.53
N LEU A 138 8.04 15.99 2.10
CA LEU A 138 6.96 15.35 2.85
C LEU A 138 6.13 14.52 1.88
N ALA A 139 5.91 13.23 2.14
CA ALA A 139 5.12 12.39 1.25
C ALA A 139 4.44 11.22 1.99
N PRO A 140 3.27 10.73 1.53
CA PRO A 140 2.54 9.66 2.18
C PRO A 140 2.83 8.30 1.54
N PHE A 141 3.04 7.27 2.37
CA PHE A 141 3.33 5.90 1.95
C PHE A 141 2.41 4.91 2.67
N SER A 142 1.55 4.21 1.93
CA SER A 142 0.65 3.18 2.50
C SER A 142 1.22 1.77 2.49
N TYR A 143 2.44 1.58 2.00
CA TYR A 143 3.18 0.32 2.16
C TYR A 143 4.04 0.43 3.41
N ALA A 144 3.40 0.66 4.55
CA ALA A 144 4.05 0.91 5.82
C ALA A 144 3.52 -0.04 6.91
N GLN A 145 4.36 -0.43 7.88
CA GLN A 145 3.94 -1.23 9.03
C GLN A 145 4.98 -1.17 10.17
N VAL A 146 4.54 -1.47 11.40
CA VAL A 146 5.43 -1.82 12.53
C VAL A 146 5.86 -3.29 12.42
N VAL A 147 7.14 -3.59 12.63
CA VAL A 147 7.70 -4.95 12.52
C VAL A 147 8.21 -5.48 13.85
N ASN A 148 8.73 -4.62 14.71
CA ASN A 148 9.29 -5.02 16.00
C ASN A 148 9.11 -3.92 17.06
N HIS A 149 9.16 -4.29 18.33
CA HIS A 149 9.09 -3.35 19.46
C HIS A 149 10.40 -3.22 20.25
N ASP A 150 11.34 -4.18 20.13
CA ASP A 150 12.67 -4.10 20.74
C ASP A 150 13.78 -4.66 19.82
N PRO A 151 14.51 -3.81 19.06
CA PRO A 151 14.29 -2.37 18.95
C PRO A 151 12.99 -2.04 18.18
N PRO A 152 12.43 -0.83 18.32
CA PRO A 152 11.26 -0.41 17.56
C PRO A 152 11.58 -0.30 16.07
N LEU A 153 11.07 -1.22 15.25
CA LEU A 153 11.34 -1.27 13.82
C LEU A 153 10.08 -1.05 13.00
N PHE A 154 10.22 -0.25 11.95
CA PHE A 154 9.20 0.07 10.98
C PHE A 154 9.70 -0.29 9.59
N VAL A 155 8.77 -0.60 8.69
CA VAL A 155 9.08 -0.78 7.26
C VAL A 155 8.29 0.19 6.40
N VAL A 156 8.93 0.63 5.33
CA VAL A 156 8.30 1.45 4.29
C VAL A 156 8.72 0.94 2.91
N GLY A 157 7.73 0.65 2.08
CA GLY A 157 7.91 0.29 0.67
C GLY A 157 7.81 1.51 -0.24
N PHE A 158 8.84 1.73 -1.04
CA PHE A 158 8.90 2.73 -2.09
C PHE A 158 8.74 2.07 -3.45
N SER A 159 7.96 2.69 -4.34
CA SER A 159 7.87 2.25 -5.74
C SER A 159 9.02 2.85 -6.55
N GLY A 160 9.68 2.04 -7.38
CA GLY A 160 10.86 2.44 -8.15
C GLY A 160 12.17 1.87 -7.61
N SER A 161 13.29 2.35 -8.14
CA SER A 161 14.64 1.95 -7.76
C SER A 161 15.36 3.04 -7.00
N LEU A 162 16.47 2.71 -6.34
CA LEU A 162 17.39 3.66 -5.72
C LEU A 162 18.03 4.58 -6.76
N GLU A 163 18.40 4.04 -7.93
CA GLU A 163 18.97 4.80 -9.05
C GLU A 163 18.05 5.96 -9.50
N LYS A 164 16.73 5.73 -9.47
CA LYS A 164 15.70 6.68 -9.90
C LYS A 164 14.77 7.04 -8.74
N ALA A 165 15.33 7.09 -7.53
CA ALA A 165 14.59 7.36 -6.32
C ALA A 165 13.93 8.75 -6.39
N LYS A 166 12.69 8.82 -5.90
CA LYS A 166 12.06 10.09 -5.54
C LYS A 166 12.74 10.67 -4.29
N ASP A 167 12.51 11.96 -4.07
CA ASP A 167 13.20 12.76 -3.06
C ASP A 167 13.19 12.13 -1.66
N SER A 168 12.06 11.61 -1.18
CA SER A 168 12.00 10.98 0.16
C SER A 168 12.96 9.79 0.31
N LEU A 169 12.99 8.87 -0.67
CA LEU A 169 13.88 7.71 -0.61
C LEU A 169 15.35 8.12 -0.78
N LYS A 170 15.61 9.06 -1.69
CA LYS A 170 16.95 9.61 -1.91
C LYS A 170 17.50 10.25 -0.63
N ASN A 171 16.73 11.15 -0.02
CA ASN A 171 17.10 11.82 1.22
C ASN A 171 17.31 10.80 2.35
N LEU A 172 16.41 9.83 2.50
CA LEU A 172 16.52 8.79 3.53
C LEU A 172 17.82 7.99 3.40
N VAL A 173 18.22 7.62 2.18
CA VAL A 173 19.46 6.86 1.94
C VAL A 173 20.71 7.74 2.11
N GLU A 174 20.67 8.99 1.68
CA GLU A 174 21.82 9.90 1.77
C GLU A 174 22.10 10.40 3.19
N THR A 175 21.05 10.53 4.02
CA THR A 175 21.14 11.07 5.39
C THR A 175 21.01 10.01 6.47
N GLY A 176 20.34 8.90 6.16
CA GLY A 176 19.97 7.88 7.15
C GLY A 176 18.85 8.33 8.09
N GLU A 177 18.13 9.42 7.80
CA GLU A 177 17.20 10.05 8.73
C GLU A 177 15.83 10.37 8.11
N CYS A 178 14.78 10.19 8.90
CA CYS A 178 13.42 10.64 8.56
C CYS A 178 12.56 10.84 9.81
N VAL A 179 11.36 11.39 9.65
CA VAL A 179 10.28 11.27 10.64
C VAL A 179 9.06 10.62 10.01
N VAL A 180 8.51 9.59 10.66
CA VAL A 180 7.23 8.97 10.31
C VAL A 180 6.13 9.65 11.12
N ASN A 181 5.15 10.26 10.45
CA ASN A 181 4.03 10.96 11.08
C ASN A 181 2.73 10.20 10.79
N ILE A 182 1.89 10.03 11.80
CA ILE A 182 0.56 9.43 11.64
C ILE A 182 -0.42 10.49 11.17
N ILE A 183 -1.19 10.17 10.12
CA ILE A 183 -2.23 11.04 9.58
C ILE A 183 -3.50 10.92 10.42
N SER A 184 -4.03 12.06 10.85
CA SER A 184 -5.31 12.18 11.55
C SER A 184 -6.34 12.91 10.68
N GLU A 185 -7.62 12.73 11.00
CA GLU A 185 -8.75 13.28 10.24
C GLU A 185 -8.62 14.78 9.93
N HIS A 186 -8.15 15.60 10.88
CA HIS A 186 -8.13 17.07 10.75
C HIS A 186 -7.15 17.61 9.71
N PHE A 187 -6.31 16.77 9.09
CA PHE A 187 -5.36 17.21 8.08
C PHE A 187 -5.22 16.24 6.90
N VAL A 188 -6.23 15.40 6.65
CA VAL A 188 -6.19 14.37 5.61
C VAL A 188 -6.04 14.95 4.20
N GLU A 189 -6.70 16.07 3.89
CA GLU A 189 -6.58 16.73 2.59
C GLU A 189 -5.17 17.29 2.37
N ALA A 190 -4.62 17.94 3.39
CA ALA A 190 -3.25 18.48 3.37
C ALA A 190 -2.22 17.35 3.18
N ALA A 191 -2.37 16.26 3.93
CA ALA A 191 -1.52 15.08 3.75
C ALA A 191 -1.69 14.45 2.36
N ASN A 192 -2.90 14.37 1.82
CA ASN A 192 -3.13 13.88 0.47
C ASN A 192 -2.50 14.78 -0.60
N ALA A 193 -2.46 16.10 -0.40
CA ALA A 193 -1.82 17.04 -1.31
C ALA A 193 -0.30 16.77 -1.48
N THR A 194 0.35 16.25 -0.43
CA THR A 194 1.77 15.84 -0.48
C THR A 194 2.04 14.63 -1.39
N ALA A 195 1.01 13.94 -1.87
CA ALA A 195 1.17 12.83 -2.83
C ALA A 195 1.40 13.30 -4.28
N ILE A 196 1.40 14.61 -4.52
CA ILE A 196 1.64 15.20 -5.83
C ILE A 196 3.03 14.83 -6.37
N ASN A 197 3.16 14.70 -7.69
CA ASN A 197 4.47 14.55 -8.33
C ASN A 197 5.14 15.93 -8.45
N ALA A 198 5.55 16.49 -7.31
CA ALA A 198 6.25 17.77 -7.27
C ALA A 198 7.56 17.71 -8.09
N PRO A 199 7.91 18.77 -8.84
CA PRO A 199 9.22 18.90 -9.44
C PRO A 199 10.32 18.91 -8.37
N TYR A 200 11.52 18.44 -8.73
CA TYR A 200 12.67 18.47 -7.83
C TYR A 200 12.93 19.89 -7.29
N GLY A 201 13.12 19.99 -5.97
CA GLY A 201 13.37 21.26 -5.28
C GLY A 201 12.12 22.02 -4.85
N VAL A 202 10.92 21.59 -5.27
CA VAL A 202 9.65 22.08 -4.70
C VAL A 202 9.32 21.23 -3.48
N SER A 203 9.14 21.87 -2.33
CA SER A 203 8.84 21.17 -1.10
C SER A 203 7.32 21.02 -0.89
N GLU A 204 6.91 19.82 -0.46
CA GLU A 204 5.51 19.51 -0.22
C GLU A 204 4.97 20.14 1.09
N TRP A 205 5.85 20.70 1.92
CA TRP A 205 5.46 21.45 3.11
C TRP A 205 4.64 22.69 2.73
N GLU A 206 5.09 23.46 1.75
CA GLU A 206 4.40 24.65 1.24
C GLU A 206 3.13 24.28 0.47
N ILE A 207 3.13 23.16 -0.27
CA ILE A 207 1.97 22.67 -1.01
C ILE A 207 0.84 22.28 -0.06
N SER A 208 1.18 21.57 1.02
CA SER A 208 0.19 21.08 1.98
C SER A 208 -0.24 22.12 3.01
N GLY A 209 0.59 23.13 3.26
CA GLY A 209 0.37 24.10 4.35
C GLY A 209 0.56 23.51 5.75
N LEU A 210 1.12 22.29 5.85
CA LEU A 210 1.46 21.67 7.14
C LEU A 210 2.67 22.35 7.76
N HIS A 211 2.71 22.39 9.10
CA HIS A 211 3.76 23.09 9.82
C HIS A 211 4.87 22.16 10.28
N GLN A 212 6.11 22.56 10.04
CA GLN A 212 7.28 21.88 10.58
C GLN A 212 7.41 22.15 12.08
N ALA A 213 7.66 21.10 12.86
CA ALA A 213 8.12 21.19 14.24
C ALA A 213 9.49 20.49 14.36
N PRO A 214 10.40 20.99 15.21
CA PRO A 214 11.74 20.42 15.35
C PRO A 214 11.70 19.03 15.98
N SER A 215 12.65 18.22 15.54
CA SER A 215 13.00 16.90 16.10
C SER A 215 14.18 17.04 17.07
N SER A 216 14.42 16.02 17.89
CA SER A 216 15.45 16.05 18.94
C SER A 216 16.71 15.25 18.60
N VAL A 217 16.60 14.24 17.74
CA VAL A 217 17.68 13.32 17.35
C VAL A 217 18.03 13.47 15.87
N VAL A 218 17.01 13.56 15.01
CA VAL A 218 17.19 13.66 13.54
C VAL A 218 16.99 15.09 13.02
N GLN A 219 17.51 15.38 11.84
CA GLN A 219 17.41 16.69 11.18
C GLN A 219 16.08 16.93 10.45
N ALA A 220 15.36 15.85 10.11
CA ALA A 220 14.04 15.96 9.50
C ALA A 220 13.01 16.48 10.52
N ALA A 221 12.16 17.41 10.10
CA ALA A 221 11.12 17.98 10.96
C ALA A 221 9.92 17.03 11.09
N ARG A 222 9.32 16.95 12.28
CA ARG A 222 8.01 16.30 12.48
C ARG A 222 6.87 17.23 12.04
N VAL A 223 5.73 16.66 11.67
CA VAL A 223 4.51 17.43 11.34
C VAL A 223 3.88 17.90 12.63
N LYS A 224 3.73 19.22 12.81
CA LYS A 224 3.21 19.82 14.04
C LYS A 224 1.77 19.42 14.33
N GLU A 225 0.98 19.22 13.29
CA GLU A 225 -0.42 18.79 13.35
C GLU A 225 -0.58 17.30 13.70
N SER A 226 0.48 16.50 13.55
CA SER A 226 0.42 15.07 13.81
C SER A 226 0.33 14.80 15.31
N ILE A 227 -0.49 13.82 15.66
CA ILE A 227 -0.73 13.42 17.04
C ILE A 227 0.35 12.45 17.53
N LEU A 228 0.92 11.66 16.62
CA LEU A 228 2.02 10.75 16.87
C LEU A 228 3.06 10.85 15.75
N SER A 229 4.30 11.16 16.12
CA SER A 229 5.46 11.18 15.23
C SER A 229 6.60 10.34 15.78
N ILE A 230 7.33 9.69 14.88
CA ILE A 230 8.46 8.82 15.19
C ILE A 230 9.68 9.31 14.43
N GLU A 231 10.71 9.79 15.14
CA GLU A 231 12.02 10.03 14.56
C GLU A 231 12.67 8.69 14.23
N GLY A 232 13.16 8.55 13.00
CA GLY A 232 13.64 7.29 12.45
C GLY A 232 15.06 7.37 11.92
N LYS A 233 15.84 6.31 12.16
CA LYS A 233 17.13 6.08 11.50
C LYS A 233 17.05 4.88 10.56
N LEU A 234 17.63 5.02 9.37
CA LEU A 234 17.70 3.94 8.40
C LEU A 234 18.59 2.82 8.92
N VAL A 235 18.06 1.60 8.95
CA VAL A 235 18.81 0.37 9.28
C VAL A 235 19.37 -0.24 8.00
N GLU A 236 18.48 -0.54 7.05
CA GLU A 236 18.85 -1.13 5.77
C GLU A 236 17.83 -0.83 4.68
N THR A 237 18.26 -1.00 3.42
CA THR A 237 17.38 -0.99 2.26
C THR A 237 17.53 -2.26 1.42
N LYS A 238 16.43 -2.71 0.82
CA LYS A 238 16.42 -3.85 -0.11
C LYS A 238 15.62 -3.54 -1.36
N GLU A 239 16.26 -3.58 -2.52
CA GLU A 239 15.57 -3.45 -3.80
C GLU A 239 15.01 -4.79 -4.30
N PHE A 240 13.90 -4.73 -5.02
CA PHE A 240 13.26 -5.88 -5.66
C PHE A 240 13.27 -5.75 -7.18
N GLU A 241 13.40 -6.90 -7.84
CA GLU A 241 13.39 -7.01 -9.30
C GLU A 241 12.04 -7.47 -9.83
N SER A 242 11.68 -6.94 -11.00
CA SER A 242 10.50 -7.37 -11.75
C SER A 242 10.68 -8.79 -12.27
N ARG A 243 9.75 -9.69 -11.94
CA ARG A 243 9.66 -11.00 -12.60
C ARG A 243 9.20 -10.90 -14.06
N ALA A 244 8.39 -9.90 -14.39
CA ALA A 244 7.90 -9.66 -15.76
C ALA A 244 8.93 -8.95 -16.64
N THR A 245 9.98 -8.36 -16.06
CA THR A 245 11.05 -7.66 -16.79
C THR A 245 12.37 -7.84 -16.03
N PRO A 246 13.04 -8.99 -16.19
CA PRO A 246 14.27 -9.30 -15.46
C PRO A 246 15.32 -8.17 -15.56
N GLY A 247 16.01 -7.90 -14.46
CA GLY A 247 16.99 -6.80 -14.36
C GLY A 247 16.37 -5.42 -14.07
N LYS A 248 15.05 -5.24 -14.21
CA LYS A 248 14.38 -3.98 -13.82
C LYS A 248 14.06 -3.99 -12.33
N LYS A 249 14.67 -3.08 -11.57
CA LYS A 249 14.27 -2.78 -10.18
C LYS A 249 12.92 -2.05 -10.16
N THR A 250 12.00 -2.49 -9.31
CA THR A 250 10.61 -1.98 -9.27
C THR A 250 10.12 -1.51 -7.91
N GLY A 251 10.84 -1.86 -6.85
CA GLY A 251 10.53 -1.37 -5.51
C GLY A 251 11.76 -1.42 -4.61
N CYS A 252 11.72 -0.63 -3.55
CA CYS A 252 12.72 -0.60 -2.49
C CYS A 252 12.01 -0.67 -1.14
N LEU A 253 12.40 -1.62 -0.29
CA LEU A 253 12.03 -1.69 1.11
C LEU A 253 13.06 -0.90 1.92
N ALA A 254 12.63 -0.04 2.82
CA ALA A 254 13.47 0.52 3.88
C ALA A 254 13.03 -0.03 5.23
N ILE A 255 14.00 -0.44 6.05
CA ILE A 255 13.81 -0.74 7.47
C ILE A 255 14.31 0.45 8.29
N ILE A 256 13.47 0.96 9.18
CA ILE A 256 13.70 2.19 9.94
C ILE A 256 13.57 1.87 11.42
N GLU A 257 14.59 2.21 12.21
CA GLU A 257 14.55 2.13 13.66
C GLU A 257 13.98 3.43 14.25
N GLY A 258 12.95 3.32 15.09
CA GLY A 258 12.40 4.44 15.83
C GLY A 258 13.29 4.83 17.01
N VAL A 259 13.91 6.01 16.95
CA VAL A 259 14.88 6.49 17.95
C VAL A 259 14.31 7.56 18.90
N ARG A 260 13.15 8.13 18.58
CA ARG A 260 12.37 9.01 19.47
C ARG A 260 10.90 9.02 19.08
N PHE A 261 10.01 9.06 20.07
CA PHE A 261 8.57 9.22 19.85
C PHE A 261 8.09 10.57 20.39
N TRP A 262 7.16 11.18 19.66
CA TRP A 262 6.45 12.39 20.02
C TRP A 262 4.96 12.10 19.98
N ALA A 263 4.29 12.27 21.11
CA ALA A 263 2.85 12.18 21.21
C ALA A 263 2.30 13.50 21.76
N ARG A 264 1.12 13.91 21.29
CA ARG A 264 0.42 15.03 21.93
C ARG A 264 0.00 14.66 23.35
N GLU A 265 0.12 15.62 24.25
CA GLU A 265 -0.17 15.45 25.68
C GLU A 265 -1.62 15.09 25.97
N ASP A 266 -2.56 15.50 25.13
CA ASP A 266 -3.98 15.18 25.27
C ASP A 266 -4.34 13.79 24.72
N ALA A 267 -3.44 13.16 23.97
CA ALA A 267 -3.66 11.86 23.35
C ALA A 267 -2.94 10.72 24.07
N ILE A 268 -1.86 10.98 24.80
CA ILE A 268 -1.04 9.96 25.48
C ILE A 268 -1.44 9.83 26.95
N ASN A 269 -1.54 8.61 27.46
CA ASN A 269 -1.73 8.37 28.89
C ASN A 269 -0.51 8.77 29.74
N GLU A 270 -0.70 8.83 31.06
CA GLU A 270 0.34 9.23 32.03
C GLU A 270 1.60 8.33 31.95
N GLU A 271 1.42 7.03 31.71
CA GLU A 271 2.51 6.05 31.58
C GLU A 271 3.26 6.14 30.24
N LYS A 272 2.77 6.94 29.29
CA LYS A 272 3.34 7.09 27.93
C LYS A 272 3.39 5.78 27.13
N SER A 273 2.37 4.96 27.27
CA SER A 273 2.29 3.62 26.70
C SER A 273 1.10 3.40 25.75
N VAL A 274 0.07 4.24 25.84
CA VAL A 274 -1.19 4.09 25.09
C VAL A 274 -1.64 5.44 24.55
N ILE A 275 -2.01 5.46 23.27
CA ILE A 275 -2.60 6.62 22.59
C ILE A 275 -4.12 6.45 22.54
N ASP A 276 -4.87 7.46 22.98
CA ASP A 276 -6.31 7.52 22.87
C ASP A 276 -6.75 7.67 21.41
N LEU A 277 -7.50 6.68 20.92
CA LEU A 277 -8.02 6.64 19.57
C LEU A 277 -9.01 7.78 19.28
N LYS A 278 -9.74 8.26 20.30
CA LYS A 278 -10.68 9.38 20.17
C LYS A 278 -9.98 10.68 19.82
N VAL A 279 -8.75 10.85 20.29
CA VAL A 279 -7.90 12.00 19.96
C VAL A 279 -7.14 11.73 18.67
N LEU A 280 -6.52 10.54 18.54
CA LEU A 280 -5.70 10.18 17.38
C LEU A 280 -6.45 10.27 16.05
N LYS A 281 -7.71 9.82 16.01
CA LYS A 281 -8.57 9.78 14.81
C LYS A 281 -7.79 9.42 13.53
N PRO A 282 -7.10 8.25 13.50
CA PRO A 282 -6.17 7.92 12.44
C PRO A 282 -6.89 7.66 11.12
N ILE A 283 -6.26 8.05 10.03
CA ILE A 283 -6.71 7.77 8.68
C ILE A 283 -5.94 6.60 8.08
N SER A 284 -6.69 5.65 7.52
CA SER A 284 -6.15 4.53 6.76
C SER A 284 -6.34 4.71 5.24
N ARG A 285 -5.51 4.04 4.45
CA ARG A 285 -5.69 3.94 3.00
C ARG A 285 -6.45 2.67 2.65
N LEU A 286 -7.45 2.80 1.76
CA LEU A 286 -8.25 1.69 1.24
C LEU A 286 -7.89 1.41 -0.24
N GLY A 287 -8.77 0.74 -0.98
CA GLY A 287 -8.65 0.55 -2.42
C GLY A 287 -8.83 1.84 -3.21
N GLY A 288 -8.06 2.00 -4.29
CA GLY A 288 -8.17 3.17 -5.17
C GLY A 288 -7.83 4.50 -4.47
N ILE A 289 -8.76 5.45 -4.56
CA ILE A 289 -8.65 6.80 -3.98
C ILE A 289 -9.30 6.91 -2.59
N ALA A 290 -9.83 5.81 -2.04
CA ALA A 290 -10.57 5.84 -0.79
C ALA A 290 -9.66 5.84 0.45
N TYR A 291 -10.13 6.55 1.47
CA TYR A 291 -9.58 6.61 2.82
C TYR A 291 -10.62 6.10 3.81
N GLY A 292 -10.18 5.56 4.96
CA GLY A 292 -11.05 5.01 5.99
C GLY A 292 -10.76 5.62 7.36
N ARG A 293 -11.82 5.90 8.13
CA ARG A 293 -11.76 6.28 9.55
C ARG A 293 -11.79 5.03 10.43
N THR A 294 -11.30 5.14 11.66
CA THR A 294 -11.45 4.10 12.69
C THR A 294 -12.55 4.53 13.67
N THR A 295 -13.81 4.23 13.35
CA THR A 295 -14.99 4.66 14.12
C THR A 295 -15.77 3.52 14.78
N ASP A 296 -15.72 2.30 14.21
CA ASP A 296 -16.33 1.12 14.84
C ASP A 296 -15.22 0.21 15.37
N VAL A 297 -15.27 -0.08 16.66
CA VAL A 297 -14.23 -0.85 17.37
C VAL A 297 -14.85 -2.04 18.07
N ILE A 298 -14.14 -3.18 18.06
CA ILE A 298 -14.45 -4.35 18.88
C ILE A 298 -13.20 -4.74 19.65
N GLU A 299 -13.40 -5.30 20.85
CA GLU A 299 -12.31 -5.81 21.67
C GLU A 299 -12.43 -7.32 21.79
N LEU A 300 -11.34 -8.02 21.48
CA LEU A 300 -11.22 -9.46 21.61
C LEU A 300 -9.95 -9.77 22.41
N PRO A 301 -10.06 -10.31 23.63
CA PRO A 301 -8.88 -10.67 24.40
C PRO A 301 -8.12 -11.80 23.70
N ARG A 302 -6.80 -11.80 23.84
CA ARG A 302 -5.96 -12.90 23.35
C ARG A 302 -6.33 -14.17 24.11
N PRO A 303 -6.72 -15.28 23.44
CA PRO A 303 -6.97 -16.55 24.10
C PRO A 303 -5.70 -17.07 24.78
N ASN A 304 -5.87 -17.69 25.95
CA ASN A 304 -4.84 -18.45 26.65
C ASN A 304 -5.24 -19.93 26.65
N PHE A 305 -4.28 -20.82 26.47
CA PHE A 305 -4.47 -22.25 26.59
C PHE A 305 -4.43 -22.68 28.06
#